data_AF-A0A0L6VJH2-F1
#
_entry.id   AF-A0A0L6VJH2-F1
#
_cell.length_a   1.000
_cell.length_b   1.000
_cell.length_c   1.000
_cell.angle_alpha   90.00
_cell.angle_beta   90.00
_cell.angle_gamma   90.00
#
_symmetry.space_group_name_H-M   'P 1'
#
loop_
_entity.id
_entity.type
_entity.pdbx_description
1 polymer ?
#
loop_
_entity_poly.entity_id
_entity_poly.type
_entity_poly.pdbx_seq_one_letter_code
_entity_poly.pdbx_strand_id
1 'polypeptide(L)'
;MIKTQWDTHFYLAILPSQSEMIGGDEDSHVAAPDKSETVSVIWLSPAEALKRSLLEASEEGDSITLPPPQFYLLTDLAHCKDYRQLIHHRNRMVSPFTPELVKLSSEGSISFAIVFPGDPLHPCSEDLCRNISADHKSFVHRIHVRHEPADIGSQPGKFFRPLQLQRFGIHHLFGNGWEDLS
;
A
#
# COMPACT_ATOMS: atom_id res chain seq x y z
N MET A 1 -19.19 19.20 -12.57
CA MET A 1 -18.55 18.18 -11.70
C MET A 1 -17.05 18.32 -11.86
N ILE A 2 -16.32 18.67 -10.79
CA ILE A 2 -14.86 18.59 -10.79
C ILE A 2 -14.53 17.10 -10.74
N LYS A 3 -13.80 16.61 -11.75
CA LYS A 3 -13.38 15.21 -11.82
C LYS A 3 -12.16 15.07 -10.90
N THR A 4 -12.34 14.42 -9.75
CA THR A 4 -11.22 14.12 -8.85
C THR A 4 -10.26 13.17 -9.55
N GLN A 5 -8.98 13.51 -9.59
CA GLN A 5 -7.92 12.67 -10.14
C GLN A 5 -7.03 12.24 -8.98
N TRP A 6 -6.65 10.96 -8.97
CA TRP A 6 -5.81 10.37 -7.95
C TRP A 6 -4.57 9.80 -8.63
N ASP A 7 -3.39 10.14 -8.12
CA ASP A 7 -2.16 9.42 -8.45
C ASP A 7 -2.08 8.22 -7.50
N THR A 8 -2.24 7.01 -8.03
CA THR A 8 -2.40 5.78 -7.24
C THR A 8 -1.31 4.78 -7.59
N HIS A 9 -0.49 4.46 -6.58
CA HIS A 9 0.49 3.38 -6.65
C HIS A 9 -0.09 2.09 -6.09
N PHE A 10 -0.05 1.02 -6.88
CA PHE A 10 -0.49 -0.31 -6.46
C PHE A 10 0.70 -1.12 -5.98
N TYR A 11 0.54 -1.72 -4.81
CA TYR A 11 1.55 -2.54 -4.15
C TYR A 11 1.06 -3.98 -4.02
N LEU A 12 1.97 -4.95 -4.14
CA LEU A 12 1.69 -6.36 -3.91
C LEU A 12 2.48 -6.83 -2.68
N ALA A 13 1.80 -7.50 -1.75
CA ALA A 13 2.40 -8.11 -0.57
C ALA A 13 2.09 -9.60 -0.53
N ILE A 14 3.05 -10.39 -0.06
CA ILE A 14 2.89 -11.83 0.18
C ILE A 14 2.75 -12.00 1.69
N LEU A 15 1.61 -12.52 2.11
CA LEU A 15 1.35 -12.80 3.52
C LEU A 15 1.99 -14.13 3.93
N PRO A 16 2.48 -14.26 5.17
CA PRO A 16 2.99 -15.53 5.69
C PRO A 16 1.90 -16.59 5.65
N SER A 17 2.30 -17.85 5.45
CA SER A 17 1.32 -18.95 5.42
C SER A 17 0.73 -19.15 6.82
N GLN A 18 -0.57 -19.45 6.91
CA GLN A 18 -1.23 -19.71 8.20
C GLN A 18 -0.57 -20.85 8.99
N SER A 19 0.11 -21.78 8.31
CA SER A 19 0.88 -22.86 8.94
C SER A 19 2.20 -22.42 9.58
N GLU A 20 2.76 -21.28 9.20
CA GLU A 20 4.00 -20.74 9.79
C GLU A 20 3.74 -19.99 11.11
N MET A 21 2.47 -19.80 11.49
CA MET A 21 2.05 -19.09 12.71
C MET A 21 1.77 -20.02 13.90
N ILE A 22 2.20 -21.29 13.87
CA ILE A 22 2.03 -22.27 14.97
C ILE A 22 3.02 -22.00 16.12
N GLY A 23 3.10 -20.74 16.55
CA GLY A 23 4.02 -20.24 17.56
C GLY A 23 3.36 -19.17 18.43
N GLY A 24 2.20 -19.46 19.00
CA GLY A 24 1.75 -18.81 20.24
C GLY A 24 1.22 -17.38 20.17
N ASP A 25 0.83 -16.87 19.02
CA ASP A 25 0.03 -15.63 18.94
C ASP A 25 -1.34 -15.96 18.33
N GLU A 26 -2.40 -15.80 19.14
CA GLU A 26 -3.80 -16.01 18.74
C GLU A 26 -4.33 -14.89 17.82
N ASP A 27 -3.48 -13.96 17.38
CA ASP A 27 -3.79 -12.99 16.34
C ASP A 27 -3.74 -13.68 14.98
N SER A 28 -4.79 -14.45 14.71
CA SER A 28 -5.14 -14.83 13.34
C SER A 28 -5.35 -13.53 12.57
N HIS A 29 -4.36 -13.06 11.81
CA HIS A 29 -4.42 -11.88 10.93
C HIS A 29 -5.40 -12.09 9.77
N VAL A 30 -6.64 -12.44 10.09
CA VAL A 30 -7.76 -12.52 9.18
C VAL A 30 -8.23 -11.09 9.03
N ALA A 31 -8.13 -10.57 7.81
CA ALA A 31 -8.61 -9.23 7.49
C ALA A 31 -10.08 -9.10 7.93
N ALA A 32 -10.32 -8.20 8.89
CA ALA A 32 -11.63 -7.97 9.47
C ALA A 32 -12.21 -6.64 8.99
N PRO A 33 -13.49 -6.57 8.61
CA PRO A 33 -14.14 -5.31 8.28
C PRO A 33 -14.23 -4.41 9.52
N ASP A 34 -13.90 -3.13 9.36
CA ASP A 34 -14.12 -2.09 10.39
C ASP A 34 -15.59 -1.70 10.55
N LYS A 35 -16.45 -2.15 9.62
CA LYS A 35 -17.90 -1.89 9.53
C LYS A 35 -18.28 -0.42 9.37
N SER A 36 -17.32 0.45 9.04
CA SER A 36 -17.56 1.86 8.73
C SER A 36 -17.33 2.12 7.24
N GLU A 37 -16.09 1.96 6.78
CA GLU A 37 -15.68 2.09 5.39
C GLU A 37 -15.67 0.74 4.69
N THR A 38 -15.13 -0.28 5.38
CA THR A 38 -15.07 -1.65 4.87
C THR A 38 -16.16 -2.50 5.54
N VAL A 39 -17.19 -2.83 4.77
CA VAL A 39 -18.35 -3.60 5.26
C VAL A 39 -18.16 -5.12 5.21
N SER A 40 -17.30 -5.60 4.31
CA SER A 40 -17.03 -7.03 4.12
C SER A 40 -15.63 -7.24 3.58
N VAL A 41 -14.96 -8.30 4.04
CA VAL A 41 -13.67 -8.74 3.49
C VAL A 41 -13.76 -10.22 3.14
N ILE A 42 -13.36 -10.55 1.91
CA ILE A 42 -13.32 -11.92 1.41
C ILE A 42 -12.02 -12.13 0.64
N TRP A 43 -11.41 -13.30 0.82
CA TRP A 43 -10.25 -13.72 0.01
C TRP A 43 -10.77 -14.41 -1.26
N LEU A 44 -10.43 -13.85 -2.42
CA LEU A 44 -10.75 -14.40 -3.73
C LEU A 44 -9.46 -14.63 -4.51
N SER A 45 -9.43 -15.68 -5.34
CA SER A 45 -8.43 -15.76 -6.40
C SER A 45 -8.65 -14.65 -7.44
N PRO A 46 -7.61 -14.23 -8.17
CA PRO A 46 -7.77 -13.22 -9.22
C PRO A 46 -8.83 -13.58 -10.27
N ALA A 47 -8.93 -14.85 -10.64
CA ALA A 47 -9.91 -15.34 -11.60
C ALA A 47 -11.35 -15.27 -11.07
N GLU A 48 -11.57 -15.58 -9.80
CA GLU A 48 -12.90 -15.47 -9.17
C GLU A 48 -13.35 -14.01 -9.07
N ALA A 49 -12.44 -13.10 -8.70
CA ALA A 49 -12.74 -11.68 -8.64
C ALA A 49 -13.13 -11.14 -10.04
N LEU A 50 -12.39 -11.51 -11.09
CA LEU A 50 -12.73 -11.13 -12.47
C LEU A 50 -14.10 -11.67 -12.88
N LYS A 51 -14.38 -12.95 -12.60
CA LYS A 51 -15.68 -13.56 -12.93
C LYS A 51 -16.82 -12.79 -12.26
N ARG A 52 -16.70 -12.49 -10.97
CA ARG A 52 -17.68 -11.70 -10.21
C ARG A 52 -17.84 -10.28 -10.75
N SER A 53 -16.77 -9.70 -11.31
CA SER A 53 -16.83 -8.36 -11.90
C SER A 53 -17.55 -8.27 -13.24
N LEU A 54 -17.72 -9.41 -13.91
CA LEU A 54 -18.41 -9.51 -15.19
C LEU A 54 -19.87 -9.96 -15.04
N LEU A 55 -20.31 -10.32 -13.83
CA LEU A 55 -21.71 -10.62 -13.56
C LEU A 55 -22.55 -9.34 -13.67
N GLU A 56 -23.69 -9.44 -14.34
CA GLU A 56 -24.63 -8.33 -14.40
C GLU A 56 -25.22 -8.05 -13.02
N ALA A 57 -25.46 -6.77 -12.72
CA ALA A 57 -25.94 -6.31 -11.42
C ALA A 57 -27.30 -6.91 -10.99
N SER A 58 -28.00 -7.63 -11.88
CA SER A 58 -29.24 -8.34 -11.59
C SER A 58 -29.03 -9.68 -10.86
N GLU A 59 -27.80 -10.23 -10.81
CA GLU A 59 -27.49 -11.38 -9.95
C GLU A 59 -27.13 -10.87 -8.55
N GLU A 60 -28.17 -10.65 -7.75
CA GLU A 60 -28.09 -10.06 -6.41
C GLU A 60 -27.22 -10.91 -5.47
N GLY A 61 -26.06 -10.34 -5.09
CA GLY A 61 -25.29 -10.76 -3.92
C GLY A 61 -23.80 -11.02 -4.16
N ASP A 62 -23.36 -11.26 -5.39
CA ASP A 62 -21.98 -11.73 -5.65
C ASP A 62 -21.22 -10.93 -6.73
N SER A 63 -21.84 -9.90 -7.33
CA SER A 63 -21.17 -9.03 -8.31
C SER A 63 -20.28 -7.99 -7.61
N ILE A 64 -19.08 -7.77 -8.17
CA ILE A 64 -18.11 -6.78 -7.63
C ILE A 64 -17.80 -5.72 -8.70
N THR A 65 -17.72 -4.45 -8.32
CA THR A 65 -17.30 -3.40 -9.26
C THR A 65 -15.80 -3.17 -9.12
N LEU A 66 -15.06 -3.30 -10.22
CA LEU A 66 -13.63 -3.04 -10.26
C LEU A 66 -13.33 -1.79 -11.10
N PRO A 67 -12.69 -0.76 -10.54
CA PRO A 67 -12.09 0.31 -11.34
C PRO A 67 -11.07 -0.24 -12.35
N PRO A 68 -10.86 0.43 -13.50
CA PRO A 68 -10.00 -0.09 -14.56
C PRO A 68 -8.59 -0.55 -14.08
N PRO A 69 -7.87 0.20 -13.22
CA PRO A 69 -6.56 -0.25 -12.73
C PRO A 69 -6.61 -1.59 -11.96
N GLN A 70 -7.66 -1.80 -11.16
CA GLN A 70 -7.83 -3.05 -10.41
C GLN A 70 -8.19 -4.22 -11.33
N PHE A 71 -9.03 -3.98 -12.34
CA PHE A 71 -9.38 -4.99 -13.35
C PHE A 71 -8.15 -5.46 -14.14
N TYR A 72 -7.31 -4.52 -14.60
CA TYR A 72 -6.08 -4.86 -15.32
C TYR A 72 -5.10 -5.62 -14.44
N LEU A 73 -4.91 -5.18 -13.19
CA LEU A 73 -4.05 -5.87 -12.23
C LEU A 73 -4.50 -7.33 -12.00
N LEU A 74 -5.80 -7.56 -11.77
CA LEU A 74 -6.31 -8.91 -11.56
C LEU A 74 -6.22 -9.77 -12.82
N THR A 75 -6.37 -9.17 -14.00
CA THR A 75 -6.16 -9.86 -15.28
C THR A 75 -4.72 -10.36 -15.40
N ASP A 76 -3.73 -9.51 -15.12
CA ASP A 76 -2.32 -9.90 -15.12
C ASP A 76 -2.05 -11.03 -14.11
N LEU A 77 -2.59 -10.89 -12.88
CA LEU A 77 -2.43 -11.88 -11.82
C LEU A 77 -3.10 -13.22 -12.15
N ALA A 78 -4.24 -13.23 -12.85
CA ALA A 78 -4.94 -14.46 -13.23
C ALA A 78 -4.15 -15.34 -14.21
N HIS A 79 -3.19 -14.76 -14.94
CA HIS A 79 -2.28 -15.51 -15.81
C HIS A 79 -1.13 -16.17 -15.05
N CYS A 80 -0.85 -15.73 -13.81
CA CYS A 80 0.22 -16.27 -12.98
C CYS A 80 -0.33 -17.32 -12.01
N LYS A 81 0.23 -18.54 -12.06
CA LYS A 81 -0.17 -19.63 -11.16
C LYS A 81 0.51 -19.57 -9.79
N ASP A 82 1.68 -18.96 -9.73
CA ASP A 82 2.49 -18.79 -8.52
C ASP A 82 2.99 -17.35 -8.48
N TYR A 83 2.90 -16.70 -7.31
CA TYR A 83 3.41 -15.34 -7.10
C TYR A 83 4.91 -15.23 -7.42
N ARG A 84 5.68 -16.32 -7.29
CA ARG A 84 7.11 -16.35 -7.64
C ARG A 84 7.33 -16.00 -9.10
N GLN A 85 6.39 -16.36 -9.98
CA GLN A 85 6.46 -15.98 -11.38
C GLN A 85 6.40 -14.47 -11.54
N LEU A 86 5.60 -13.75 -10.73
CA LEU A 86 5.55 -12.29 -10.76
C LEU A 86 6.87 -11.64 -10.34
N ILE A 87 7.54 -12.21 -9.33
CA ILE A 87 8.84 -11.74 -8.86
C ILE A 87 9.91 -11.93 -9.94
N HIS A 88 9.91 -13.08 -10.62
CA HIS A 88 10.92 -13.40 -11.64
C HIS A 88 10.62 -12.82 -13.03
N HIS A 89 9.38 -12.46 -13.33
CA HIS A 89 8.99 -12.02 -14.67
C HIS A 89 9.39 -10.57 -14.97
N ARG A 90 9.70 -9.78 -13.94
CA ARG A 90 10.18 -8.41 -14.11
C ARG A 90 11.66 -8.35 -13.73
N ASN A 91 12.52 -7.83 -14.61
CA ASN A 91 13.87 -7.35 -14.28
C ASN A 91 13.82 -6.10 -13.36
N ARG A 92 12.83 -6.02 -12.47
CA ARG A 92 12.68 -4.96 -11.48
C ARG A 92 13.18 -5.52 -10.17
N MET A 93 14.11 -4.80 -9.55
CA MET A 93 14.58 -5.11 -8.21
C MET A 93 13.38 -5.08 -7.26
N VAL A 94 13.03 -6.25 -6.69
CA VAL A 94 12.02 -6.35 -5.64
C VAL A 94 12.73 -6.15 -4.32
N SER A 95 12.66 -4.93 -3.80
CA SER A 95 13.14 -4.62 -2.45
C SER A 95 11.98 -4.74 -1.47
N PRO A 96 12.13 -5.50 -0.37
CA PRO A 96 11.14 -5.48 0.70
C PRO A 96 11.01 -4.04 1.20
N PHE A 97 9.79 -3.52 1.21
CA PHE A 97 9.47 -2.21 1.75
C PHE A 97 8.46 -2.40 2.87
N THR A 98 8.75 -1.81 4.02
CA THR A 98 7.81 -1.73 5.13
C THR A 98 7.74 -0.26 5.51
N PRO A 99 6.69 0.47 5.11
CA PRO A 99 6.57 1.86 5.46
C PRO A 99 6.51 2.04 6.97
N GLU A 100 7.11 3.11 7.48
CA GLU A 100 7.17 3.37 8.92
C GLU A 100 6.52 4.70 9.26
N LEU A 101 5.79 4.74 10.38
CA LEU A 101 5.22 5.98 10.89
C LEU A 101 6.25 6.71 11.76
N VAL A 102 6.67 7.89 11.32
CA VAL A 102 7.58 8.77 12.07
C VAL A 102 6.87 10.01 12.58
N LYS A 103 7.29 10.49 13.75
CA LYS A 103 6.85 11.76 14.32
C LYS A 103 7.77 12.87 13.82
N LEU A 104 7.19 13.87 13.17
CA LEU A 104 7.89 15.07 12.74
C LEU A 104 7.69 16.15 13.81
N SER A 105 8.78 16.71 14.32
CA SER A 105 8.76 17.85 15.24
C SER A 105 9.07 19.12 14.46
N SER A 106 8.10 20.01 14.30
CA SER A 106 8.31 21.35 13.77
C SER A 106 7.74 22.38 14.74
N GLU A 107 8.56 23.34 15.19
CA GLU A 107 8.21 24.56 15.94
C GLU A 107 6.81 24.60 16.60
N GLY A 108 6.58 23.70 17.58
CA GLY A 108 5.37 23.70 18.42
C GLY A 108 4.18 22.86 17.91
N SER A 109 4.24 22.31 16.70
CA SER A 109 3.24 21.38 16.16
C SER A 109 3.81 19.97 15.99
N ILE A 110 3.05 18.97 16.46
CA ILE A 110 3.37 17.57 16.21
C ILE A 110 2.68 17.17 14.91
N SER A 111 3.46 16.83 13.91
CA SER A 111 2.98 16.20 12.69
C SER A 111 3.52 14.77 12.59
N PHE A 112 2.90 13.97 11.74
CA PHE A 112 3.27 12.58 11.52
C PHE A 112 3.44 12.36 10.02
N ALA A 113 4.36 11.48 9.65
CA ALA A 113 4.52 11.05 8.27
C ALA A 113 4.76 9.55 8.20
N ILE A 114 4.22 8.91 7.19
CA ILE A 114 4.63 7.58 6.77
C ILE A 114 5.82 7.78 5.84
N VAL A 115 6.98 7.26 6.24
CA VAL A 115 8.21 7.28 5.44
C VAL A 115 8.40 5.94 4.75
N PHE A 116 9.09 5.95 3.61
CA PHE A 116 9.34 4.76 2.80
C PHE A 116 10.84 4.55 2.63
N PRO A 117 11.31 3.32 2.30
CA PRO A 117 12.69 3.07 1.95
C PRO A 117 13.22 4.04 0.89
N GLY A 118 14.40 4.59 1.13
CA GLY A 118 14.99 5.68 0.35
C GLY A 118 14.86 7.05 1.01
N ASP A 119 13.88 7.26 1.89
CA ASP A 119 13.78 8.51 2.68
C ASP A 119 14.80 8.52 3.84
N PRO A 120 15.51 9.63 4.10
CA PRO A 120 16.47 9.74 5.20
C PRO A 120 15.93 9.37 6.59
N LEU A 121 14.62 9.49 6.80
CA LEU A 121 13.99 9.19 8.08
C LEU A 121 13.61 7.71 8.23
N HIS A 122 13.75 6.90 7.18
CA HIS A 122 13.41 5.49 7.21
C HIS A 122 14.64 4.64 7.57
N PRO A 123 14.57 3.70 8.53
CA PRO A 123 15.74 2.98 9.06
C PRO A 123 16.56 2.22 8.02
N CYS A 124 15.92 1.59 7.03
CA CYS A 124 16.63 0.83 5.99
C CYS A 124 17.23 1.69 4.85
N SER A 125 17.01 3.01 4.86
CA SER A 125 17.42 3.87 3.73
C SER A 125 18.92 4.01 3.59
N GLU A 126 19.67 3.95 4.69
CA GLU A 126 21.14 3.98 4.62
C GLU A 126 21.68 2.81 3.79
N ASP A 127 21.21 1.60 4.07
CA ASP A 127 21.65 0.39 3.37
C ASP A 127 21.22 0.41 1.90
N LEU A 128 20.02 0.92 1.60
CA LEU A 128 19.53 1.07 0.23
C LEU A 128 20.39 2.07 -0.57
N CYS A 129 20.71 3.23 0.01
CA CYS A 129 21.46 4.29 -0.67
C CYS A 129 22.95 3.97 -0.84
N ARG A 130 23.56 3.21 0.08
CA ARG A 130 24.96 2.75 -0.05
C ARG A 130 25.21 2.00 -1.36
N ASN A 131 24.22 1.24 -1.84
CA ASN A 131 24.34 0.46 -3.07
C ASN A 131 24.38 1.32 -4.34
N ILE A 132 23.96 2.60 -4.28
CA ILE A 132 23.69 3.43 -5.46
C ILE A 132 24.62 4.68 -5.50
N SER A 133 25.48 4.89 -4.50
CA SER A 133 26.43 6.03 -4.42
C SER A 133 25.76 7.41 -4.57
N ALA A 134 24.51 7.54 -4.14
CA ALA A 134 23.75 8.77 -4.24
C ALA A 134 23.70 9.52 -2.89
N ASP A 135 23.53 10.85 -2.95
CA ASP A 135 23.36 11.67 -1.74
C ASP A 135 21.98 11.42 -1.12
N HIS A 136 21.95 10.53 -0.13
CA HIS A 136 20.74 10.13 0.60
C HIS A 136 19.89 11.30 1.11
N LYS A 137 20.50 12.45 1.45
CA LYS A 137 19.76 13.63 1.96
C LYS A 137 18.88 14.30 0.91
N SER A 138 19.10 13.98 -0.35
CA SER A 138 18.37 14.54 -1.48
C SER A 138 17.12 13.73 -1.86
N PHE A 139 16.83 12.62 -1.16
CA PHE A 139 15.65 11.79 -1.42
C PHE A 139 14.55 12.06 -0.41
N VAL A 140 13.31 12.17 -0.87
CA VAL A 140 12.14 12.30 -0.01
C VAL A 140 11.03 11.40 -0.53
N HIS A 141 10.46 10.57 0.35
CA HIS A 141 9.26 9.81 0.05
C HIS A 141 8.41 9.69 1.30
N ARG A 142 7.42 10.57 1.41
CA ARG A 142 6.61 10.73 2.62
C ARG A 142 5.15 10.89 2.29
N ILE A 143 4.30 10.22 3.06
CA ILE A 143 2.87 10.56 3.14
C ILE A 143 2.67 11.25 4.48
N HIS A 144 2.44 12.56 4.45
CA HIS A 144 2.08 13.33 5.63
C HIS A 144 0.70 12.89 6.10
N VAL A 145 0.57 12.59 7.38
CA VAL A 145 -0.68 12.10 7.97
C VAL A 145 -1.08 12.94 9.18
N ARG A 146 -2.38 13.09 9.37
CA ARG A 146 -2.96 13.71 10.56
C ARG A 146 -3.47 12.61 11.48
N HIS A 147 -3.09 12.68 12.76
CA HIS A 147 -3.74 11.89 13.79
C HIS A 147 -5.15 12.45 14.01
N GLU A 148 -6.19 11.66 13.74
CA GLU A 148 -7.57 12.03 14.04
C GLU A 148 -7.97 11.40 15.38
N PRO A 149 -8.48 12.20 16.35
CA PRO A 149 -9.09 11.65 17.55
C PRO A 149 -10.33 10.84 17.15
N ALA A 150 -10.57 9.72 17.85
CA ALA A 150 -11.55 8.68 17.53
C ALA A 150 -13.04 9.10 17.60
N ASP A 151 -13.35 10.40 17.55
CA ASP A 151 -14.70 10.92 17.81
C ASP A 151 -15.61 10.96 16.57
N ILE A 152 -15.16 10.45 15.42
CA ILE A 152 -16.01 10.25 14.23
C ILE A 152 -16.32 8.76 14.09
N GLY A 153 -17.41 8.33 14.72
CA GLY A 153 -18.00 7.00 14.49
C GLY A 153 -17.41 5.88 15.34
N SER A 154 -18.11 5.59 16.44
CA SER A 154 -18.33 4.29 17.08
C SER A 154 -17.19 3.27 17.32
N GLN A 155 -15.89 3.53 17.16
CA GLN A 155 -14.83 2.65 17.68
C GLN A 155 -13.55 3.38 18.12
N PRO A 156 -12.94 2.98 19.27
CA PRO A 156 -11.66 3.50 19.72
C PRO A 156 -10.52 2.97 18.82
N GLY A 157 -9.87 3.87 18.09
CA GLY A 157 -8.66 3.58 17.30
C GLY A 157 -7.84 4.84 17.06
N LYS A 158 -6.51 4.69 16.92
CA LYS A 158 -5.63 5.77 16.48
C LYS A 158 -5.61 5.77 14.96
N PHE A 159 -6.46 6.60 14.34
CA PHE A 159 -6.54 6.68 12.88
C PHE A 159 -5.63 7.79 12.36
N PHE A 160 -4.92 7.50 11.27
CA PHE A 160 -4.08 8.46 10.57
C PHE A 160 -4.69 8.74 9.20
N ARG A 161 -5.15 9.97 8.98
CA ARG A 161 -5.65 10.39 7.67
C ARG A 161 -4.50 10.90 6.80
N PRO A 162 -4.31 10.39 5.58
CA PRO A 162 -3.34 10.94 4.64
C PRO A 162 -3.73 12.36 4.22
N LEU A 163 -2.76 13.27 4.23
CA LEU A 163 -2.93 14.68 3.86
C LEU A 163 -2.24 15.01 2.54
N GLN A 164 -0.98 14.59 2.40
CA GLN A 164 -0.13 14.97 1.27
C GLN A 164 0.92 13.90 1.01
N LEU A 165 1.16 13.60 -0.27
CA LEU A 165 2.30 12.82 -0.73
C LEU A 165 3.41 13.78 -1.14
N GLN A 166 4.61 13.58 -0.62
CA GLN A 166 5.82 14.30 -1.01
C GLN A 166 6.82 13.28 -1.54
N ARG A 167 7.22 13.44 -2.80
CA ARG A 167 8.18 12.55 -3.46
C ARG A 167 9.22 13.38 -4.21
N PHE A 168 10.50 13.15 -3.94
CA PHE A 168 11.59 13.85 -4.61
C PHE A 168 12.81 12.94 -4.77
N GLY A 169 13.34 12.85 -5.99
CA GLY A 169 14.55 12.11 -6.34
C GLY A 169 14.42 10.57 -6.30
N ILE A 170 13.25 10.04 -5.91
CA ILE A 170 13.02 8.60 -5.72
C ILE A 170 13.12 7.79 -7.02
N HIS A 171 12.85 8.42 -8.16
CA HIS A 171 13.08 7.83 -9.49
C HIS A 171 14.54 7.43 -9.74
N HIS A 172 15.52 8.04 -9.06
CA HIS A 172 16.92 7.62 -9.16
C HIS A 172 17.19 6.27 -8.47
N LEU A 173 16.35 5.91 -7.48
CA LEU A 173 16.47 4.64 -6.74
C LEU A 173 15.68 3.52 -7.41
N PHE A 174 14.45 3.80 -7.85
CA PHE A 174 13.52 2.77 -8.33
C PHE A 174 13.15 2.87 -9.82
N GLY A 175 13.64 3.89 -10.53
CA GLY A 175 13.40 4.11 -11.95
C GLY A 175 12.05 4.76 -12.28
N ASN A 176 11.62 4.60 -13.53
CA ASN A 176 10.39 5.21 -14.06
C ASN A 176 9.13 4.78 -13.26
N GLY A 177 8.19 5.70 -13.06
CA GLY A 177 6.99 5.56 -12.22
C GLY A 177 7.12 6.12 -10.81
N TRP A 178 8.29 6.67 -10.48
CA TRP A 178 8.64 7.27 -9.18
C TRP A 178 9.04 8.74 -9.30
N GLU A 179 8.49 9.44 -10.30
CA GLU A 179 8.77 10.84 -10.63
C GLU A 179 8.39 11.78 -9.47
N ASP A 180 9.01 12.95 -9.40
CA ASP A 180 8.78 13.88 -8.29
C ASP A 180 7.31 14.32 -8.21
N LEU A 181 6.80 14.41 -6.98
CA LEU A 181 5.44 14.85 -6.65
C LEU A 181 5.50 15.82 -5.47
N SER A 182 4.89 16.98 -5.63
CA SER A 182 4.82 18.06 -4.64
C SER A 182 3.39 18.30 -4.15
#